data_AF-A0A2V7B6D6-F1
#
_entry.id   AF-A0A2V7B6D6-F1
#
_cell.length_a   1.000
_cell.length_b   1.000
_cell.length_c   1.000
_cell.angle_alpha   90.00
_cell.angle_beta   90.00
_cell.angle_gamma   90.00
#
_symmetry.space_group_name_H-M   'P 1'
#
loop_
_entity.id
_entity.type
_entity.pdbx_description
1 polymer ?
#
loop_
_entity_poly.entity_id
_entity_poly.type
_entity_poly.pdbx_seq_one_letter_code
_entity_poly.pdbx_strand_id
1 'polypeptide(L)'
;MERRECNGGLRRGQDLAADLAAAPPLHNATALLDRPPGRCYGGHVTSKSFTVECPCCKAKLTLDPELRAVIAHEPPPPTRSVADLGGALDKLRRRSAQIEERFRQGVEAEGQKGKLLDRKFQEGLKKAKDSPDPPKRPFDYE
;
A
#
# COMPACT_ATOMS: atom_id res chain seq x y z
N MET A 1 -8.24 -4.50 -44.84
CA MET A 1 -8.26 -3.13 -45.41
C MET A 1 -9.59 -2.50 -45.06
N GLU A 2 -9.65 -1.16 -45.02
CA GLU A 2 -10.79 -0.29 -44.64
C GLU A 2 -10.82 0.10 -43.15
N ARG A 3 -9.94 1.05 -42.78
CA ARG A 3 -10.14 2.53 -42.76
C ARG A 3 -11.09 2.97 -41.65
N ARG A 4 -10.53 3.21 -40.46
CA ARG A 4 -11.16 4.04 -39.42
C ARG A 4 -10.79 5.49 -39.70
N GLU A 5 -11.80 6.29 -40.00
CA GLU A 5 -11.69 7.72 -40.23
C GLU A 5 -11.40 8.46 -38.92
N CYS A 6 -10.37 9.29 -38.95
CA CYS A 6 -10.10 10.31 -37.95
C CYS A 6 -10.90 11.57 -38.28
N ASN A 7 -11.68 12.09 -37.33
CA ASN A 7 -12.17 13.47 -37.31
C ASN A 7 -12.05 13.95 -35.85
N GLY A 8 -11.35 15.02 -35.49
CA GLY A 8 -10.88 16.17 -36.26
C GLY A 8 -11.90 17.32 -36.18
N GLY A 9 -11.71 18.26 -35.25
CA GLY A 9 -12.46 19.52 -35.13
C GLY A 9 -12.94 19.78 -33.70
N LEU A 10 -12.29 20.57 -32.85
CA LEU A 10 -11.90 21.99 -32.92
C LEU A 10 -13.10 22.97 -32.89
N ARG A 11 -13.44 23.51 -31.70
CA ARG A 11 -13.94 24.89 -31.45
C ARG A 11 -13.58 25.25 -29.99
N ARG A 12 -12.62 26.14 -29.71
CA ARG A 12 -12.63 27.62 -29.73
C ARG A 12 -13.52 28.28 -28.66
N GLY A 13 -12.88 29.13 -27.85
CA GLY A 13 -13.44 30.02 -26.81
C GLY A 13 -12.49 30.01 -25.61
N GLN A 14 -11.41 30.81 -25.57
CA GLN A 14 -11.35 32.24 -25.19
C GLN A 14 -12.08 32.52 -23.87
N ASP A 15 -11.60 33.28 -22.91
CA ASP A 15 -10.32 33.90 -22.50
C ASP A 15 -10.67 34.49 -21.09
N LEU A 16 -9.65 34.96 -20.36
CA LEU A 16 -9.69 35.91 -19.22
C LEU A 16 -9.16 35.34 -17.89
N ALA A 17 -7.87 35.57 -17.63
CA ALA A 17 -7.44 36.36 -16.47
C ALA A 17 -5.91 36.57 -16.43
N ALA A 18 -5.53 37.85 -16.46
CA ALA A 18 -4.37 38.46 -15.78
C ALA A 18 -2.96 38.31 -16.38
N ASP A 19 -2.66 39.21 -17.33
CA ASP A 19 -1.38 39.91 -17.44
C ASP A 19 -1.31 41.05 -16.41
N LEU A 20 -0.38 41.01 -15.45
CA LEU A 20 0.30 42.21 -14.90
C LEU A 20 1.44 41.85 -13.92
N ALA A 21 2.70 41.96 -14.36
CA ALA A 21 3.83 42.40 -13.53
C ALA A 21 5.07 42.68 -14.41
N ALA A 22 5.74 43.80 -14.15
CA ALA A 22 6.70 44.45 -15.01
C ALA A 22 8.19 44.24 -14.60
N ALA A 23 9.05 44.08 -15.64
CA ALA A 23 10.46 44.54 -15.82
C ALA A 23 11.57 44.03 -14.84
N PRO A 24 12.90 44.08 -15.16
CA PRO A 24 13.62 44.84 -16.23
C PRO A 24 14.74 44.05 -17.00
N PRO A 25 15.49 44.70 -17.93
CA PRO A 25 16.15 44.04 -19.08
C PRO A 25 17.62 43.62 -18.91
N LEU A 26 18.01 42.73 -19.82
CA LEU A 26 19.31 42.10 -20.02
C LEU A 26 20.35 43.04 -20.65
N HIS A 27 21.33 43.52 -19.88
CA HIS A 27 22.61 43.93 -20.47
C HIS A 27 23.74 44.00 -19.44
N ASN A 28 24.63 43.00 -19.44
CA ASN A 28 26.04 43.22 -19.79
C ASN A 28 26.77 41.87 -20.00
N ALA A 29 27.50 41.82 -21.09
CA ALA A 29 28.40 40.74 -21.42
C ALA A 29 29.78 41.06 -20.84
N THR A 30 30.31 40.17 -20.01
CA THR A 30 31.75 40.01 -19.82
C THR A 30 32.08 38.55 -20.02
N ALA A 31 32.63 38.29 -21.20
CA ALA A 31 33.15 37.01 -21.62
C ALA A 31 34.38 36.61 -20.80
N LEU A 32 34.51 35.28 -20.66
CA LEU A 32 35.77 34.52 -20.64
C LEU A 32 36.96 35.12 -19.88
N LEU A 33 37.29 34.54 -18.73
CA LEU A 33 38.59 33.98 -18.30
C LEU A 33 38.26 33.21 -17.01
N ASP A 34 38.48 31.93 -16.77
CA ASP A 34 39.57 31.05 -17.11
C ASP A 34 39.13 29.62 -16.71
N ARG A 35 39.45 28.60 -17.51
CA ARG A 35 39.16 27.18 -17.19
C ARG A 35 40.48 26.41 -17.24
N PRO A 36 40.93 25.85 -16.10
CA PRO A 36 41.74 24.64 -16.14
C PRO A 36 41.18 23.50 -15.25
N PRO A 37 41.67 22.27 -15.47
CA PRO A 37 40.87 21.06 -15.40
C PRO A 37 40.99 20.35 -14.06
N GLY A 38 39.84 19.94 -13.53
CA GLY A 38 39.78 19.22 -12.26
C GLY A 38 38.37 19.19 -11.72
N ARG A 39 37.41 18.75 -12.54
CA ARG A 39 36.04 18.55 -12.05
C ARG A 39 36.02 17.20 -11.33
N CYS A 40 36.58 17.15 -10.12
CA CYS A 40 36.05 16.25 -9.12
C CYS A 40 34.60 16.68 -8.95
N TYR A 41 33.65 15.90 -9.47
CA TYR A 41 32.22 16.12 -9.25
C TYR A 41 31.95 15.81 -7.77
N GLY A 42 32.42 16.67 -6.87
CA GLY A 42 31.94 16.77 -5.50
C GLY A 42 30.58 17.45 -5.52
N GLY A 43 29.60 16.79 -6.14
CA GLY A 43 28.21 17.15 -5.98
C GLY A 43 27.75 16.53 -4.67
N HIS A 44 27.86 17.26 -3.56
CA HIS A 44 26.93 17.03 -2.46
C HIS A 44 25.55 17.27 -3.06
N VAL A 45 24.82 16.19 -3.31
CA VAL A 45 23.46 16.29 -3.81
C VAL A 45 22.70 16.99 -2.69
N THR A 46 22.32 18.25 -2.91
CA THR A 46 21.28 18.83 -2.08
C THR A 46 20.02 18.08 -2.47
N SER A 47 19.70 17.04 -1.71
CA SER A 47 18.61 16.10 -1.93
C SER A 47 17.28 16.80 -1.70
N LYS A 48 16.92 17.67 -2.65
CA LYS A 48 15.56 18.20 -2.71
C LYS A 48 14.65 17.01 -2.96
N SER A 49 13.78 16.73 -1.99
CA SER A 49 12.70 15.77 -2.17
C SER A 49 11.84 16.20 -3.36
N PHE A 50 11.38 15.23 -4.14
CA PHE A 50 10.60 15.48 -5.35
C PHE A 50 9.28 14.70 -5.31
N THR A 51 8.26 15.25 -5.95
CA THR A 51 6.91 14.68 -5.95
C THR A 51 6.66 13.90 -7.24
N VAL A 52 6.18 12.66 -7.12
CA VAL A 52 5.74 11.81 -8.24
C VAL A 52 4.34 11.27 -7.99
N GLU A 53 3.63 10.90 -9.05
CA GLU A 53 2.34 10.23 -8.95
C GLU A 53 2.52 8.71 -8.92
N CYS A 54 1.91 8.00 -7.95
CA CYS A 54 1.93 6.53 -7.99
C CYS A 54 1.09 6.02 -9.15
N PRO A 55 1.61 5.15 -10.04
CA PRO A 55 0.79 4.48 -11.06
C PRO A 55 -0.27 3.54 -10.46
N CYS A 56 -0.11 3.17 -9.19
CA CYS A 56 -0.96 2.24 -8.47
C CYS A 56 -2.26 2.88 -7.95
N CYS A 57 -2.14 4.01 -7.26
CA CYS A 57 -3.22 4.64 -6.51
C CYS A 57 -3.43 6.11 -6.89
N LYS A 58 -2.64 6.64 -7.83
CA LYS A 58 -2.64 8.06 -8.23
C LYS A 58 -2.41 9.03 -7.06
N ALA A 59 -1.85 8.54 -5.96
CA ALA A 59 -1.44 9.36 -4.83
C ALA A 59 -0.21 10.19 -5.19
N LYS A 60 -0.11 11.37 -4.59
CA LYS A 60 1.10 12.17 -4.65
C LYS A 60 2.10 11.61 -3.64
N LEU A 61 3.24 11.16 -4.13
CA LEU A 61 4.33 10.62 -3.34
C LEU A 61 5.48 11.61 -3.30
N THR A 62 5.93 11.99 -2.11
CA THR A 62 7.16 12.76 -1.93
C THR A 62 8.30 11.79 -1.66
N LEU A 63 9.30 11.75 -2.54
CA LEU A 63 10.42 10.82 -2.50
C LEU A 63 11.71 11.53 -2.08
N ASP A 64 12.51 10.85 -1.27
CA ASP A 64 13.90 11.22 -0.99
C ASP A 64 14.84 10.48 -1.95
N PRO A 65 15.63 11.18 -2.78
CA PRO A 65 16.60 10.52 -3.65
C PRO A 65 17.78 9.88 -2.91
N GLU A 66 18.17 10.38 -1.73
CA GLU A 66 19.29 9.84 -0.94
C GLU A 66 18.89 8.57 -0.21
N LEU A 67 17.75 8.61 0.49
CA LEU A 67 17.26 7.46 1.24
C LEU A 67 16.53 6.43 0.35
N ARG A 68 16.24 6.79 -0.91
CA ARG A 68 15.44 6.00 -1.87
C ARG A 68 14.12 5.52 -1.27
N ALA A 69 13.52 6.36 -0.43
CA ALA A 69 12.35 6.03 0.36
C ALA A 69 11.21 7.02 0.09
N VAL A 70 9.98 6.55 0.31
CA VAL A 70 8.78 7.38 0.27
C VAL A 70 8.66 8.11 1.61
N ILE A 71 8.78 9.43 1.61
CA ILE A 71 8.65 10.26 2.83
C ILE A 71 7.18 10.51 3.15
N ALA A 72 6.38 10.84 2.13
CA ALA A 72 4.97 11.17 2.32
C ALA A 72 4.11 10.56 1.21
N HIS A 73 2.96 10.04 1.60
CA HIS A 73 1.92 9.54 0.70
C HIS A 73 0.64 10.32 0.95
N GLU A 74 0.29 11.22 0.03
CA GLU A 74 -0.98 11.96 0.06
C GLU A 74 -1.98 11.24 -0.86
N PRO A 75 -3.00 10.55 -0.30
CA PRO A 75 -4.00 9.87 -1.12
C PRO A 75 -4.82 10.89 -1.93
N PRO A 76 -5.26 10.52 -3.14
CA PRO A 76 -6.10 11.41 -3.93
C PRO A 76 -7.39 11.76 -3.16
N PRO A 77 -7.90 12.99 -3.25
CA PRO A 77 -9.11 13.39 -2.54
C PRO A 77 -10.26 12.48 -2.99
N PRO A 78 -10.94 11.78 -2.07
CA PRO A 78 -11.99 10.85 -2.45
C PRO A 78 -13.17 11.64 -3.02
N THR A 79 -13.47 11.41 -4.30
CA THR A 79 -14.69 11.93 -4.95
C THR A 79 -15.89 11.17 -4.38
N ARG A 80 -16.39 11.61 -3.21
CA ARG A 80 -17.52 10.96 -2.55
C ARG A 80 -18.80 11.27 -3.33
N SER A 81 -19.28 10.29 -4.09
CA SER A 81 -20.61 10.33 -4.70
C SER A 81 -21.60 9.69 -3.73
N VAL A 82 -22.77 10.30 -3.56
CA VAL A 82 -23.84 9.85 -2.63
C VAL A 82 -24.32 8.41 -2.87
N ALA A 83 -24.04 7.83 -4.05
CA ALA A 83 -24.30 6.43 -4.38
C ALA A 83 -23.41 5.43 -3.61
N ASP A 84 -22.26 5.86 -3.07
CA ASP A 84 -21.31 4.98 -2.36
C ASP A 84 -21.81 4.53 -0.97
N LEU A 85 -22.72 5.28 -0.35
CA LEU A 85 -23.23 4.95 0.99
C LEU A 85 -24.06 3.66 0.99
N GLY A 86 -24.92 3.46 0.00
CA GLY A 86 -25.71 2.22 -0.13
C GLY A 86 -24.81 0.99 -0.32
N GLY A 87 -23.81 1.10 -1.20
CA GLY A 87 -22.82 0.05 -1.41
C GLY A 87 -21.94 -0.21 -0.17
N ALA A 88 -21.65 0.83 0.64
CA ALA A 88 -20.96 0.68 1.90
C ALA A 88 -21.80 -0.08 2.93
N LEU A 89 -23.09 0.20 3.04
CA LEU A 89 -24.01 -0.53 3.93
C LEU A 89 -24.09 -2.02 3.56
N ASP A 90 -24.18 -2.34 2.27
CA ASP A 90 -24.24 -3.73 1.82
C ASP A 90 -22.92 -4.48 2.10
N LYS A 91 -21.77 -3.81 2.00
CA LYS A 91 -20.47 -4.39 2.40
C LYS A 91 -20.44 -4.70 3.90
N LEU A 92 -20.96 -3.81 4.75
CA LEU A 92 -21.03 -4.04 6.20
C LEU A 92 -21.93 -5.24 6.54
N ARG A 93 -23.10 -5.34 5.89
CA ARG A 93 -24.02 -6.49 6.05
C ARG A 93 -23.41 -7.81 5.59
N ARG A 94 -22.69 -7.81 4.46
CA ARG A 94 -21.97 -9.02 4.00
C ARG A 94 -20.88 -9.44 4.98
N ARG A 95 -20.16 -8.47 5.55
CA ARG A 95 -19.09 -8.74 6.50
C ARG A 95 -19.62 -9.27 7.84
N SER A 96 -20.75 -8.75 8.33
CA SER A 96 -21.38 -9.29 9.55
C SER A 96 -21.81 -10.74 9.35
N ALA A 97 -22.43 -11.07 8.22
CA ALA A 97 -22.81 -12.46 7.90
C ALA A 97 -21.59 -13.40 7.84
N GLN A 98 -20.46 -12.96 7.26
CA GLN A 98 -19.22 -13.76 7.25
C GLN A 98 -18.63 -13.96 8.64
N ILE A 99 -18.71 -12.95 9.52
CA ILE A 99 -18.23 -13.06 10.90
C ILE A 99 -19.08 -14.06 11.69
N GLU A 100 -20.40 -14.00 11.53
CA GLU A 100 -21.34 -14.93 12.18
C GLU A 100 -21.10 -16.38 11.72
N GLU A 101 -20.90 -16.60 10.42
CA GLU A 101 -20.55 -17.92 9.88
C GLU A 101 -19.25 -18.45 10.48
N ARG A 102 -18.20 -17.62 10.49
CA ARG A 102 -16.90 -18.00 11.07
C ARG A 102 -17.00 -18.27 12.57
N PHE A 103 -17.81 -17.50 13.27
CA PHE A 103 -18.06 -17.71 14.70
C PHE A 103 -18.77 -19.04 14.94
N ARG A 104 -19.81 -19.35 14.16
CA ARG A 104 -20.53 -20.65 14.26
C ARG A 104 -19.58 -21.82 14.05
N GLN A 105 -18.74 -21.77 13.01
CA GLN A 105 -17.71 -22.79 12.76
C GLN A 105 -16.74 -22.92 13.93
N GLY A 106 -16.33 -21.80 14.56
CA GLY A 106 -15.48 -21.81 15.74
C GLY A 106 -16.13 -22.49 16.95
N VAL A 107 -17.40 -22.21 17.21
CA VAL A 107 -18.17 -22.81 18.31
C VAL A 107 -18.34 -24.32 18.10
N GLU A 108 -18.67 -24.75 16.88
CA GLU A 108 -18.78 -26.17 16.53
C GLU A 108 -17.44 -26.90 16.70
N ALA A 109 -16.34 -26.30 16.23
CA ALA A 109 -15.00 -26.85 16.39
C ALA A 109 -14.60 -26.98 17.86
N GLU A 110 -14.91 -26.00 18.70
CA GLU A 110 -14.59 -26.05 20.13
C GLU A 110 -15.37 -27.17 20.85
N GLY A 111 -16.66 -27.32 20.53
CA GLY A 111 -17.48 -28.42 21.04
C GLY A 111 -17.01 -29.81 20.58
N GLN A 112 -16.48 -29.93 19.36
CA GLN A 112 -15.91 -31.17 18.85
C GLN A 112 -14.56 -31.52 19.50
N LYS A 113 -13.69 -30.53 19.74
CA LYS A 113 -12.41 -30.74 20.41
C LYS A 113 -12.57 -31.37 21.79
N GLY A 114 -13.54 -30.91 22.60
CA GLY A 114 -13.81 -31.50 23.92
C GLY A 114 -14.09 -33.00 23.84
N LYS A 115 -15.00 -33.42 22.95
CA LYS A 115 -15.34 -34.84 22.74
C LYS A 115 -14.14 -35.68 22.25
N LEU A 116 -13.29 -35.10 21.40
CA LEU A 116 -12.08 -35.77 20.91
C LEU A 116 -11.05 -35.94 22.04
N LEU A 117 -10.89 -34.95 22.90
CA LEU A 117 -10.00 -35.02 24.06
C LEU A 117 -10.49 -36.07 25.06
N ASP A 118 -11.79 -36.15 25.33
CA ASP A 118 -12.35 -37.15 26.24
C ASP A 118 -12.10 -38.58 25.73
N ARG A 119 -12.27 -38.82 24.42
CA ARG A 119 -11.96 -40.13 23.80
C ARG A 119 -10.47 -40.46 23.89
N LYS A 120 -9.60 -39.49 23.57
CA LYS A 120 -8.15 -39.65 23.69
C LYS A 120 -7.73 -39.92 25.13
N PHE A 121 -8.39 -39.28 26.10
CA PHE A 121 -8.12 -39.48 27.51
C PHE A 121 -8.52 -40.89 27.95
N GLN A 122 -9.70 -41.37 27.54
CA GLN A 122 -10.13 -42.74 27.82
C GLN A 122 -9.22 -43.78 27.17
N GLU A 123 -8.78 -43.56 25.93
CA GLU A 123 -7.82 -44.44 25.24
C GLU A 123 -6.44 -44.41 25.91
N GLY A 124 -5.96 -43.23 26.30
CA GLY A 124 -4.72 -43.06 27.05
C GLY A 124 -4.77 -43.75 28.41
N LEU A 125 -5.89 -43.65 29.13
CA LEU A 125 -6.10 -44.34 30.41
C LEU A 125 -6.12 -45.87 30.25
N LYS A 126 -6.71 -46.40 29.17
CA LYS A 126 -6.66 -47.84 28.87
C LYS A 126 -5.21 -48.28 28.61
N LYS A 127 -4.50 -47.58 27.73
CA LYS A 127 -3.09 -47.86 27.43
C LYS A 127 -2.17 -47.79 28.66
N ALA A 128 -2.41 -46.84 29.56
CA ALA A 128 -1.64 -46.72 30.80
C ALA A 128 -1.94 -47.85 31.80
N LYS A 129 -3.15 -48.44 31.78
CA LYS A 129 -3.46 -49.65 32.55
C LYS A 129 -2.83 -50.90 31.96
N ASP A 130 -2.73 -50.97 30.63
CA ASP A 130 -2.17 -52.11 29.89
C ASP A 130 -0.63 -52.09 29.84
N SER A 131 0.01 -50.94 30.07
CA SER A 131 1.47 -50.77 30.09
C SER A 131 1.87 -49.82 31.22
N PRO A 132 2.21 -50.34 32.42
CA PRO A 132 2.46 -49.54 33.62
C PRO A 132 3.80 -48.80 33.62
N ASP A 133 4.58 -48.86 32.54
CA ASP A 133 5.85 -48.15 32.44
C ASP A 133 5.60 -46.63 32.28
N PRO A 134 6.19 -45.78 33.15
CA PRO A 134 6.00 -44.35 33.08
C PRO A 134 6.55 -43.79 31.75
N PRO A 135 5.83 -42.87 31.09
CA PRO A 135 6.32 -42.24 29.87
C PRO A 135 7.62 -41.50 30.16
N LYS A 136 8.64 -41.75 29.32
CA LYS A 136 9.96 -41.12 29.43
C LYS A 136 9.82 -39.60 29.44
N ARG A 137 10.42 -38.95 30.44
CA ARG A 137 10.42 -37.47 30.48
C ARG A 137 11.36 -36.97 29.39
N PRO A 138 11.05 -35.86 28.71
CA PRO A 138 11.92 -35.28 27.69
C PRO A 138 13.34 -34.91 28.18
N PHE A 139 13.57 -34.92 29.49
CA PHE A 139 14.84 -34.56 30.13
C PHE A 139 15.64 -35.78 30.61
N ASP A 140 15.13 -37.00 30.46
CA ASP A 140 15.80 -38.24 30.93
C ASP A 140 16.74 -38.86 29.87
N TYR A 141 17.25 -38.05 28.94
CA TYR A 141 18.25 -38.47 27.95
C TYR A 141 19.65 -38.05 28.45
N GLU A 142 20.42 -39.00 28.96
CA GLU A 142 21.90 -38.97 28.95
C GLU A 142 22.41 -39.49 27.60
#